data_AF-A0A952TNR8-F1
#
_entry.id   AF-A0A952TNR8-F1
#
_cell.length_a   1.000
_cell.length_b   1.000
_cell.length_c   1.000
_cell.angle_alpha   90.00
_cell.angle_beta   90.00
_cell.angle_gamma   90.00
#
_symmetry.space_group_name_H-M   'P 1'
#
loop_
_entity.id
_entity.type
_entity.pdbx_description
1 polymer ?
#
loop_
_entity_poly.entity_id
_entity_poly.type
_entity_poly.pdbx_seq_one_letter_code
_entity_poly.pdbx_strand_id
1 'polypeptide(L)'
;MPFRLRSSQDEESVKALVSYVDQKIQLAMKATKSGSLQSAAILAALNIAEELMVLKRRALKEIDQIENRARQLAQDLDQTKTSKGASTTSVNS
;
A
#
# COMPACT_ATOMS: atom_id res chain seq x y z
N MET A 1 -12.48 26.05 10.17
CA MET A 1 -12.61 25.43 11.51
C MET A 1 -11.31 24.71 11.83
N PRO A 2 -10.60 25.04 12.91
CA PRO A 2 -9.42 24.26 13.30
C PRO A 2 -9.87 22.90 13.81
N PHE A 3 -9.64 21.85 13.02
CA PHE A 3 -9.87 20.48 13.47
C PHE A 3 -8.83 20.15 14.54
N ARG A 4 -9.26 19.98 15.80
CA ARG A 4 -8.41 19.37 16.83
C ARG A 4 -8.36 17.88 16.56
N LEU A 5 -7.52 17.49 15.61
CA LEU A 5 -7.15 16.09 15.42
C LEU A 5 -6.49 15.65 16.73
N ARG A 6 -7.05 14.66 17.41
CA ARG A 6 -6.34 13.97 18.51
C ARG A 6 -5.27 13.08 17.90
N SER A 7 -4.24 13.71 17.33
CA SER A 7 -3.14 13.03 16.66
C SER A 7 -1.90 13.08 17.55
N SER A 8 -1.19 11.95 17.62
CA SER A 8 0.17 11.86 18.19
C SER A 8 1.25 12.31 17.19
N GLN A 9 0.85 12.74 15.98
CA GLN A 9 1.75 13.26 14.95
C GLN A 9 1.97 14.76 15.08
N ASP A 10 3.10 15.20 14.52
CA ASP A 10 3.53 16.59 14.40
C ASP A 10 2.53 17.49 13.65
N GLU A 11 2.58 18.79 13.93
CA GLU A 11 1.65 19.78 13.37
C GLU A 11 1.67 19.85 11.83
N GLU A 12 2.81 19.55 11.21
CA GLU A 12 2.98 19.56 9.75
C GLU A 12 2.18 18.43 9.09
N SER A 13 2.25 17.21 9.64
CA SER A 13 1.44 16.07 9.22
C SER A 13 -0.06 16.36 9.31
N VAL A 14 -0.51 17.00 10.39
CA VAL A 14 -1.93 17.39 10.55
C VAL A 14 -2.35 18.41 9.49
N LYS A 15 -1.50 19.40 9.20
CA LYS A 15 -1.78 20.40 8.16
C LYS A 15 -1.88 19.78 6.77
N ALA A 16 -0.99 18.84 6.45
CA ALA A 16 -1.02 18.10 5.19
C ALA A 16 -2.33 17.29 5.04
N LEU A 17 -2.78 16.62 6.11
CA LEU A 17 -4.05 15.89 6.12
C LEU A 17 -5.25 16.81 5.88
N VAL A 18 -5.31 17.96 6.57
CA VAL A 18 -6.39 18.93 6.38
C VAL A 18 -6.40 19.45 4.94
N SER A 19 -5.24 19.81 4.40
CA SER A 19 -5.13 20.30 3.01
C SER A 19 -5.56 19.25 2.00
N TYR A 20 -5.20 17.98 2.22
CA TYR A 20 -5.58 16.89 1.34
C TYR A 20 -7.10 16.64 1.36
N VAL A 21 -7.71 16.60 2.54
CA VAL A 21 -9.16 16.41 2.68
C VAL A 21 -9.92 17.58 2.03
N ASP A 22 -9.49 18.83 2.28
CA ASP A 22 -10.12 20.01 1.67
C ASP A 22 -10.06 19.94 0.14
N GLN A 23 -8.90 19.59 -0.43
CA GLN A 23 -8.75 19.41 -1.87
C GLN A 23 -9.73 18.34 -2.41
N LYS A 24 -9.87 17.20 -1.73
CA LYS A 24 -10.81 16.14 -2.14
C LYS A 24 -12.26 16.59 -2.09
N ILE A 25 -12.63 17.38 -1.08
CA ILE A 25 -13.97 17.98 -0.97
C ILE A 25 -14.20 18.96 -2.13
N GLN A 26 -13.24 19.83 -2.45
CA GLN A 26 -13.37 20.77 -3.58
C GLN A 26 -13.53 20.06 -4.92
N LEU A 27 -12.83 18.95 -5.13
CA LEU A 27 -13.01 18.12 -6.33
C LEU A 27 -14.40 17.46 -6.35
N ALA A 28 -14.86 16.92 -5.22
CA ALA A 28 -16.17 16.32 -5.10
C ALA A 28 -17.30 17.34 -5.32
N MET A 29 -17.16 18.58 -4.80
CA MET A 29 -18.09 19.68 -5.01
C MET A 29 -18.33 19.94 -6.51
N LYS A 30 -17.26 19.93 -7.32
CA LYS A 30 -17.34 20.09 -8.78
C LYS A 30 -18.06 18.94 -9.48
N ALA A 31 -18.01 17.73 -8.90
CA ALA A 31 -18.64 16.53 -9.45
C ALA A 31 -20.11 16.36 -9.02
N THR A 32 -20.52 16.95 -7.89
CA THR A 32 -21.89 16.84 -7.37
C THR A 32 -22.84 17.82 -8.04
N LYS A 33 -23.98 17.34 -8.57
CA LYS A 33 -25.00 18.18 -9.24
C LYS A 33 -25.67 19.22 -8.34
N SER A 34 -25.72 18.97 -7.02
CA SER A 34 -26.43 19.83 -6.06
C SER A 34 -25.55 20.90 -5.41
N GLY A 35 -24.22 20.84 -5.56
CA GLY A 35 -23.29 21.73 -4.86
C GLY A 35 -23.41 21.68 -3.33
N SER A 36 -23.99 20.62 -2.76
CA SER A 36 -24.16 20.47 -1.31
C SER A 36 -22.85 19.98 -0.68
N LEU A 37 -22.32 20.76 0.27
CA LEU A 37 -21.09 20.43 0.99
C LEU A 37 -21.16 19.05 1.64
N GLN A 38 -22.32 18.67 2.18
CA GLN A 38 -22.50 17.35 2.80
C GLN A 38 -22.36 16.21 1.79
N SER A 39 -22.97 16.31 0.61
CA SER A 39 -22.86 15.26 -0.42
C SER A 39 -21.44 15.21 -0.99
N ALA A 40 -20.78 16.36 -1.15
CA ALA A 40 -19.38 16.41 -1.55
C ALA A 40 -18.44 15.83 -0.49
N ALA A 41 -18.69 16.06 0.80
CA ALA A 41 -17.91 15.48 1.88
C ALA A 41 -18.05 13.95 1.92
N ILE A 42 -19.27 13.43 1.73
CA ILE A 42 -19.51 11.98 1.63
C ILE A 42 -18.77 11.40 0.41
N LEU A 43 -18.88 12.04 -0.76
CA LEU A 43 -18.19 11.57 -1.97
C LEU A 43 -16.66 11.64 -1.82
N ALA A 44 -16.12 12.69 -1.22
CA ALA A 44 -14.70 12.80 -0.92
C ALA A 44 -14.24 11.68 0.02
N ALA A 45 -15.01 11.36 1.07
CA ALA A 45 -14.71 10.26 1.97
C ALA A 45 -14.72 8.90 1.25
N LEU A 46 -15.68 8.65 0.36
CA LEU A 46 -15.74 7.43 -0.44
C LEU A 46 -14.51 7.30 -1.36
N ASN A 47 -14.13 8.38 -2.05
CA ASN A 47 -12.96 8.38 -2.93
C ASN A 47 -11.66 8.12 -2.15
N ILE A 48 -11.49 8.75 -0.98
CA ILE A 48 -10.31 8.52 -0.12
C ILE A 48 -10.28 7.07 0.38
N ALA A 49 -11.44 6.51 0.76
CA ALA A 49 -11.53 5.11 1.18
C ALA A 49 -11.18 4.16 0.03
N GLU A 50 -11.66 4.41 -1.18
CA GLU A 50 -11.31 3.63 -2.36
C GLU A 50 -9.81 3.71 -2.67
N GLU A 51 -9.21 4.90 -2.66
CA GLU A 51 -7.77 5.11 -2.83
C GLU A 51 -6.97 4.26 -1.84
N LEU A 52 -7.34 4.28 -0.56
CA LEU A 52 -6.70 3.46 0.47
C LEU A 52 -6.85 1.96 0.20
N MET A 53 -8.05 1.50 -0.18
CA MET A 53 -8.30 0.09 -0.47
C MET A 53 -7.49 -0.38 -1.68
N VAL A 54 -7.38 0.44 -2.73
CA VAL A 54 -6.59 0.16 -3.92
C VAL A 54 -5.10 0.10 -3.58
N LEU A 55 -4.58 1.08 -2.83
CA LEU A 55 -3.19 1.11 -2.38
C LEU A 55 -2.85 -0.12 -1.52
N LYS A 56 -3.70 -0.46 -0.55
CA LYS A 56 -3.53 -1.66 0.29
C LYS A 56 -3.49 -2.93 -0.55
N ARG A 57 -4.39 -3.07 -1.52
CA ARG A 57 -4.43 -4.24 -2.42
C ARG A 57 -3.16 -4.36 -3.26
N ARG A 58 -2.64 -3.24 -3.77
CA ARG A 58 -1.39 -3.22 -4.55
C ARG A 58 -0.20 -3.60 -3.70
N ALA A 59 -0.07 -3.02 -2.51
CA ALA A 59 1.01 -3.32 -1.58
C ALA A 59 1.03 -4.81 -1.19
N LEU A 60 -0.13 -5.40 -0.87
CA LEU A 60 -0.23 -6.83 -0.57
C LEU A 60 0.19 -7.70 -1.76
N LYS A 61 -0.25 -7.34 -2.97
CA LYS A 61 0.14 -8.07 -4.20
C LYS A 61 1.65 -8.00 -4.45
N GLU A 62 2.28 -6.86 -4.19
CA GLU A 62 3.72 -6.69 -4.33
C GLU A 62 4.50 -7.53 -3.29
N ILE A 63 4.02 -7.56 -2.05
CA ILE A 63 4.57 -8.43 -1.00
C ILE A 63 4.49 -9.89 -1.42
N ASP A 64 3.32 -10.38 -1.87
CA ASP A 64 3.15 -11.76 -2.33
C ASP A 64 4.12 -12.10 -3.47
N GLN A 65 4.36 -11.16 -4.40
CA GLN A 65 5.31 -11.36 -5.49
C GLN A 65 6.74 -11.47 -5.01
N ILE A 66 7.14 -10.62 -4.05
CA ILE A 66 8.47 -10.65 -3.45
C ILE A 66 8.67 -11.96 -2.68
N GLU A 67 7.70 -12.38 -1.87
CA GLU A 67 7.76 -13.63 -1.11
C GLU A 67 7.87 -14.86 -2.03
N ASN A 68 7.10 -14.90 -3.11
CA ASN A 68 7.16 -15.98 -4.08
C ASN A 68 8.54 -16.05 -4.77
N ARG A 69 9.10 -14.91 -5.18
CA ARG A 69 10.44 -14.85 -5.77
C ARG A 69 11.52 -15.25 -4.78
N ALA A 70 11.44 -14.77 -3.54
CA ALA A 70 12.37 -15.15 -2.48
C ALA A 70 12.33 -16.66 -2.20
N ARG A 71 11.12 -17.26 -2.20
CA ARG A 71 10.94 -18.70 -2.03
C ARG A 71 11.53 -19.50 -3.19
N GLN A 72 11.31 -19.09 -4.44
CA GLN A 72 11.93 -19.72 -5.60
C GLN A 72 13.46 -19.66 -5.53
N LEU A 73 14.02 -18.48 -5.25
CA LEU A 73 15.47 -18.32 -5.09
C LEU A 73 16.05 -19.22 -4.00
N ALA A 74 15.35 -19.34 -2.86
CA ALA A 74 15.78 -20.24 -1.78
C ALA A 74 15.77 -21.72 -2.22
N GLN A 75 14.74 -22.15 -2.94
CA GLN A 75 14.65 -23.50 -3.49
C GLN A 75 15.75 -23.79 -4.51
N ASP A 76 16.04 -22.85 -5.42
CA ASP A 76 17.10 -22.98 -6.41
C ASP A 76 18.49 -23.09 -5.75
N LEU A 77 18.72 -22.31 -4.69
CA LEU A 77 19.95 -22.38 -3.89
C LEU A 77 20.11 -23.73 -3.18
N ASP A 78 19.04 -24.30 -2.65
CA ASP A 78 19.12 -25.62 -1.99
C ASP A 78 19.33 -26.75 -3.01
N GLN A 79 18.73 -26.66 -4.19
CA GLN A 79 18.96 -27.63 -5.29
C GLN A 79 20.40 -27.58 -5.81
N THR A 80 21.02 -26.40 -5.90
CA THR A 80 22.42 -26.27 -6.34
C THR A 80 23.43 -26.75 -5.30
N LYS A 81 23.13 -26.64 -4.00
CA LYS A 81 23.97 -27.21 -2.93
C LYS A 81 23.90 -28.73 -2.90
N THR A 82 22.71 -29.30 -3.07
CA THR A 82 22.53 -30.76 -3.07
C THR A 82 23.12 -31.42 -4.32
N SER A 83 23.07 -30.77 -5.49
CA SER A 83 23.72 -31.29 -6.71
C SER A 83 25.25 -31.24 -6.68
N LYS A 84 25.87 -30.25 -6.00
CA LYS A 84 27.33 -30.21 -5.77
C LYS A 84 27.83 -31.25 -4.77
N GLY A 85 27.01 -31.67 -3.80
CA GLY A 85 27.36 -32.72 -2.84
C GLY A 85 27.32 -34.14 -3.41
N ALA A 86 26.54 -34.38 -4.46
CA ALA A 86 26.42 -35.69 -5.09
C ALA A 86 27.57 -36.03 -6.04
N SER A 87 28.29 -35.04 -6.59
CA SER A 87 29.38 -35.27 -7.55
C SER A 87 30.77 -35.49 -6.91
N THR A 88 30.94 -35.21 -5.61
CA THR A 88 32.23 -35.38 -4.91
C THR A 88 32.41 -36.72 -4.18
N THR A 89 31.38 -37.57 -4.12
CA THR A 89 31.41 -38.83 -3.33
C THR A 89 31.64 -40.10 -4.19
N SER A 90 31.70 -39.98 -5.53
CA SER A 90 31.87 -41.14 -6.43
C SER A 90 33.30 -41.36 -6.95
N VAL A 91 34.30 -40.64 -6.45
CA VAL A 91 35.71 -40.80 -6.89
C VAL A 91 36.60 -41.23 -5.72
N ASN A 92 36.29 -42.37 -5.10
CA ASN A 92 37.26 -43.21 -4.39
C ASN A 92 36.57 -44.47 -3.86
N SER A 93 36.62 -45.55 -4.64
CA SER A 93 36.76 -46.97 -4.26
C SER A 93 36.51 -47.84 -5.48
#